data_AF-A0A0B4RZV7-F1
#
_entry.id   AF-A0A0B4RZV7-F1
#
_cell.length_a   1.000
_cell.length_b   1.000
_cell.length_c   1.000
_cell.angle_alpha   90.00
_cell.angle_beta   90.00
_cell.angle_gamma   90.00
#
_symmetry.space_group_name_H-M   'P 1'
#
loop_
_entity.id
_entity.type
_entity.pdbx_description
1 polymer ?
#
loop_
_entity_poly.entity_id
_entity_poly.type
_entity_poly.pdbx_seq_one_letter_code
_entity_poly.pdbx_strand_id
1 'polypeptide(L)'
;MSAFLAPIHFWMYDKILIAQKLTFAVEEKFLNKEERDEAESLFPALISEDLEEVIDQSNIHGWLHTAVSNVEIRFAYVIKKLLDKGISLEDIKKVAFEYGTTFPKYEISSLQDAYELLMDILLDGLPCDVSISVIREEENGLEFVLYNDIHKQYFNEFDMEASVYHELREAFVNGLFEKYSLKYKNIIDSNKLISR
;
A
#
# COMPACT_ATOMS: atom_id res chain seq x y z
N MET A 1 -29.33 -3.60 -12.77
CA MET A 1 -28.63 -2.98 -13.92
C MET A 1 -27.26 -3.63 -13.96
N SER A 2 -26.82 -4.16 -15.11
CA SER A 2 -25.48 -4.74 -15.25
C SER A 2 -24.46 -3.65 -14.91
N ALA A 3 -23.62 -3.86 -13.91
CA ALA A 3 -22.60 -2.90 -13.53
C ALA A 3 -21.44 -3.03 -14.53
N PHE A 4 -21.16 -1.97 -15.28
CA PHE A 4 -20.05 -1.93 -16.23
C PHE A 4 -18.74 -1.63 -15.49
N LEU A 5 -17.64 -2.24 -15.92
CA LEU A 5 -16.30 -1.95 -15.39
C LEU A 5 -15.81 -0.59 -15.92
N ALA A 6 -15.99 0.45 -15.11
CA ALA A 6 -15.37 1.76 -15.34
C ALA A 6 -13.85 1.74 -15.07
N PRO A 7 -13.07 2.68 -15.67
CA PRO A 7 -11.62 2.79 -15.47
C PRO A 7 -11.17 2.83 -14.00
N ILE A 8 -11.99 3.41 -13.12
CA ILE A 8 -11.71 3.47 -11.68
C ILE A 8 -11.56 2.08 -11.03
N HIS A 9 -12.26 1.06 -11.53
CA HIS A 9 -12.15 -0.29 -10.99
C HIS A 9 -10.79 -0.91 -11.31
N PHE A 10 -10.27 -0.70 -12.52
CA PHE A 10 -8.95 -1.15 -12.92
C PHE A 10 -7.87 -0.40 -12.14
N TRP A 11 -7.99 0.92 -12.02
CA TRP A 11 -7.09 1.73 -11.20
C TRP A 11 -7.03 1.27 -9.73
N MET A 12 -8.18 0.94 -9.15
CA MET A 12 -8.21 0.37 -7.80
C MET A 12 -7.60 -1.02 -7.75
N TYR A 13 -7.84 -1.87 -8.75
CA TYR A 13 -7.26 -3.19 -8.80
C TYR A 13 -5.74 -3.17 -8.90
N ASP A 14 -5.18 -2.27 -9.70
CA ASP A 14 -3.72 -2.08 -9.84
C ASP A 14 -3.07 -1.75 -8.48
N LYS A 15 -3.70 -0.89 -7.68
CA LYS A 15 -3.23 -0.57 -6.32
C LYS A 15 -3.29 -1.76 -5.38
N ILE A 16 -4.33 -2.58 -5.47
CA ILE A 16 -4.45 -3.80 -4.67
C ILE A 16 -3.34 -4.78 -5.05
N LEU A 17 -3.05 -4.93 -6.35
CA LEU A 17 -1.95 -5.77 -6.84
C LEU A 17 -0.58 -5.24 -6.38
N ILE A 18 -0.37 -3.92 -6.36
CA ILE A 18 0.85 -3.30 -5.83
C ILE A 18 1.03 -3.64 -4.35
N ALA A 19 -0.01 -3.46 -3.52
CA ALA A 19 0.03 -3.79 -2.10
C ALA A 19 0.27 -5.29 -1.86
N GLN A 20 -0.35 -6.16 -2.67
CA GLN A 20 -0.11 -7.61 -2.63
C GLN A 20 1.35 -7.94 -2.96
N LYS A 21 1.92 -7.33 -4.00
CA LYS A 21 3.31 -7.56 -4.42
C LYS A 21 4.32 -7.10 -3.36
N LEU A 22 4.05 -6.02 -2.64
CA LEU A 22 4.85 -5.64 -1.46
C LEU A 22 4.83 -6.74 -0.40
N THR A 23 3.65 -7.27 -0.08
CA THR A 23 3.49 -8.37 0.87
C THR A 23 4.30 -9.59 0.42
N PHE A 24 4.20 -9.97 -0.86
CA PHE A 24 4.96 -11.10 -1.41
C PHE A 24 6.48 -10.89 -1.35
N ALA A 25 6.98 -9.69 -1.64
CA ALA A 25 8.41 -9.41 -1.53
C ALA A 25 8.93 -9.67 -0.09
N VAL A 26 8.13 -9.30 0.91
CA VAL A 26 8.42 -9.56 2.33
C VAL A 26 8.32 -11.06 2.66
N GLU A 27 7.26 -11.74 2.21
CA GLU A 27 7.07 -13.18 2.40
C GLU A 27 8.19 -14.02 1.77
N GLU A 28 8.58 -13.72 0.53
CA GLU A 28 9.66 -14.39 -0.19
C GLU A 28 11.01 -14.26 0.52
N LYS A 29 11.25 -13.09 1.14
CA LYS A 29 12.51 -12.82 1.84
C LYS A 29 12.65 -13.57 3.15
N PHE A 30 11.57 -13.65 3.94
CA PHE A 30 11.68 -14.01 5.36
C PHE A 30 10.86 -15.25 5.77
N LEU A 31 9.84 -15.62 5.00
CA LEU A 31 9.03 -16.79 5.31
C LEU A 31 9.56 -18.03 4.58
N ASN A 32 9.43 -19.19 5.23
CA ASN A 32 9.61 -20.47 4.57
C ASN A 32 8.34 -20.86 3.80
N LYS A 33 8.38 -22.00 3.10
CA LYS A 33 7.24 -22.46 2.29
C LYS A 33 5.98 -22.72 3.13
N GLU A 34 6.11 -23.43 4.26
CA GLU A 34 4.98 -23.77 5.13
C GLU A 34 4.30 -22.51 5.67
N GLU A 35 5.08 -21.51 6.05
CA GLU A 35 4.56 -20.24 6.55
C GLU A 35 3.84 -19.41 5.47
N ARG A 36 4.29 -19.49 4.21
CA ARG A 36 3.59 -18.90 3.06
C ARG A 36 2.31 -19.64 2.72
N ASP A 37 2.35 -20.97 2.76
CA ASP A 37 1.17 -21.81 2.54
C ASP A 37 0.10 -21.54 3.61
N GLU A 38 0.50 -21.28 4.87
CA GLU A 38 -0.39 -20.82 5.95
C GLU A 38 -1.01 -19.45 5.64
N ALA A 39 -0.20 -18.46 5.25
CA ALA A 39 -0.70 -17.13 4.88
C ALA A 39 -1.70 -17.21 3.71
N GLU A 40 -1.40 -18.04 2.71
CA GLU A 40 -2.29 -18.30 1.56
C GLU A 40 -3.61 -18.97 1.98
N SER A 41 -3.57 -19.89 2.94
CA SER A 41 -4.78 -20.54 3.44
C SER A 41 -5.68 -19.60 4.23
N LEU A 42 -5.10 -18.63 4.95
CA LEU A 42 -5.85 -17.67 5.75
C LEU A 42 -6.37 -16.50 4.90
N PHE A 43 -5.52 -16.00 4.00
CA PHE A 43 -5.76 -14.81 3.20
C PHE A 43 -5.32 -15.07 1.75
N PRO A 44 -6.16 -15.77 0.96
CA PRO A 44 -5.79 -16.19 -0.40
C PRO A 44 -5.38 -15.02 -1.28
N ALA A 45 -4.37 -15.22 -2.10
CA ALA A 45 -3.89 -14.23 -3.05
C ALA A 45 -4.90 -13.99 -4.18
N LEU A 46 -4.86 -12.79 -4.76
CA LEU A 46 -5.42 -12.54 -6.08
C LEU A 46 -4.67 -13.37 -7.12
N ILE A 47 -5.43 -14.15 -7.90
CA ILE A 47 -4.90 -15.19 -8.79
C ILE A 47 -4.61 -14.71 -10.23
N SER A 48 -5.03 -13.50 -10.59
CA SER A 48 -4.78 -12.91 -11.91
C SER A 48 -4.44 -11.43 -11.80
N GLU A 49 -3.64 -10.92 -12.73
CA GLU A 49 -3.43 -9.48 -12.90
C GLU A 49 -4.55 -8.83 -13.73
N ASP A 50 -5.37 -9.61 -14.43
CA ASP A 50 -6.52 -9.12 -15.17
C ASP A 50 -7.77 -9.12 -14.29
N LEU A 51 -8.28 -7.92 -13.98
CA LEU A 51 -9.49 -7.74 -13.19
C LEU A 51 -10.69 -8.48 -13.80
N GLU A 52 -10.81 -8.50 -15.14
CA GLU A 52 -11.98 -9.08 -15.82
C GLU A 52 -12.07 -10.59 -15.61
N GLU A 53 -10.95 -11.27 -15.37
CA GLU A 53 -10.89 -12.71 -15.13
C GLU A 53 -11.38 -13.12 -13.74
N VAL A 54 -11.31 -12.22 -12.75
CA VAL A 54 -11.51 -12.56 -11.33
C VAL A 54 -12.67 -11.81 -10.66
N ILE A 55 -13.09 -10.68 -11.23
CA ILE A 55 -14.11 -9.81 -10.64
C ILE A 55 -15.50 -10.45 -10.67
N ASP A 56 -16.23 -10.34 -9.56
CA ASP A 56 -17.68 -10.57 -9.58
C ASP A 56 -18.40 -9.35 -10.18
N GLN A 57 -18.72 -9.42 -11.47
CA GLN A 57 -19.43 -8.34 -12.18
C GLN A 57 -20.84 -8.06 -11.61
N SER A 58 -21.42 -8.98 -10.85
CA SER A 58 -22.71 -8.76 -10.18
C SER A 58 -22.58 -7.91 -8.91
N ASN A 59 -21.37 -7.79 -8.36
CA ASN A 59 -21.06 -7.06 -7.13
C ASN A 59 -19.63 -6.46 -7.15
N ILE A 60 -19.33 -5.63 -8.15
CA ILE A 60 -17.98 -5.09 -8.39
C ILE A 60 -17.41 -4.39 -7.13
N HIS A 61 -18.17 -3.49 -6.52
CA HIS A 61 -17.69 -2.73 -5.36
C HIS A 61 -17.50 -3.61 -4.13
N GLY A 62 -18.42 -4.54 -3.87
CA GLY A 62 -18.29 -5.47 -2.73
C GLY A 62 -17.11 -6.41 -2.90
N TRP A 63 -16.84 -6.86 -4.13
CA TRP A 63 -15.67 -7.66 -4.45
C TRP A 63 -14.37 -6.86 -4.25
N LEU A 64 -14.29 -5.64 -4.79
CA LEU A 64 -13.10 -4.78 -4.61
C LEU A 64 -12.86 -4.46 -3.13
N HIS A 65 -13.91 -4.16 -2.36
CA HIS A 65 -13.80 -3.96 -0.92
C HIS A 65 -13.22 -5.20 -0.21
N THR A 66 -13.68 -6.40 -0.60
CA THR A 66 -13.16 -7.67 -0.06
C THR A 66 -11.70 -7.88 -0.44
N ALA A 67 -11.32 -7.57 -1.69
CA ALA A 67 -9.94 -7.66 -2.15
C ALA A 67 -9.00 -6.71 -1.39
N VAL A 68 -9.43 -5.46 -1.16
CA VAL A 68 -8.70 -4.50 -0.29
C VAL A 68 -8.53 -5.08 1.10
N SER A 69 -9.63 -5.53 1.72
CA SER A 69 -9.61 -6.06 3.09
C SER A 69 -8.66 -7.25 3.22
N ASN A 70 -8.68 -8.16 2.25
CA ASN A 70 -7.85 -9.36 2.23
C ASN A 70 -6.35 -9.03 2.08
N VAL A 71 -5.99 -8.11 1.19
CA VAL A 71 -4.57 -7.73 1.02
C VAL A 71 -4.05 -6.99 2.24
N GLU A 72 -4.84 -6.08 2.81
CA GLU A 72 -4.45 -5.32 4.01
C GLU A 72 -4.28 -6.22 5.25
N ILE A 73 -5.24 -7.12 5.51
CA ILE A 73 -5.15 -8.03 6.66
C ILE A 73 -4.01 -9.06 6.48
N ARG A 74 -3.77 -9.54 5.25
CA ARG A 74 -2.63 -10.43 4.96
C ARG A 74 -1.32 -9.72 5.26
N PHE A 75 -1.18 -8.46 4.81
CA PHE A 75 0.02 -7.69 5.08
C PHE A 75 0.25 -7.53 6.58
N ALA A 76 -0.77 -7.11 7.35
CA ALA A 76 -0.68 -6.98 8.79
C ALA A 76 -0.31 -8.31 9.48
N TYR A 77 -0.94 -9.42 9.08
CA TYR A 77 -0.62 -10.77 9.58
C TYR A 77 0.86 -11.13 9.34
N VAL A 78 1.36 -10.92 8.11
CA VAL A 78 2.75 -11.22 7.75
C VAL A 78 3.71 -10.37 8.57
N ILE A 79 3.46 -9.07 8.69
CA ILE A 79 4.30 -8.17 9.49
C ILE A 79 4.34 -8.64 10.95
N LYS A 80 3.18 -8.94 11.56
CA LYS A 80 3.11 -9.46 12.93
C LYS A 80 3.93 -10.73 13.09
N LYS A 81 3.73 -11.70 12.20
CA LYS A 81 4.45 -12.98 12.22
C LYS A 81 5.96 -12.81 12.16
N LEU A 82 6.44 -11.88 11.32
CA LEU A 82 7.86 -11.59 11.20
C LEU A 82 8.44 -10.93 12.45
N LEU A 83 7.73 -9.97 13.04
CA LEU A 83 8.15 -9.32 14.28
C LEU A 83 8.20 -10.33 15.44
N ASP A 84 7.22 -11.23 15.55
CA ASP A 84 7.19 -12.27 16.58
C ASP A 84 8.31 -13.31 16.41
N LYS A 85 8.77 -13.53 15.17
CA LYS A 85 9.96 -14.34 14.85
C LYS A 85 11.28 -13.62 15.15
N GLY A 86 11.24 -12.36 15.57
CA GLY A 86 12.42 -11.55 15.86
C GLY A 86 13.08 -10.91 14.64
N ILE A 87 12.41 -10.88 13.48
CA ILE A 87 12.86 -10.07 12.35
C ILE A 87 12.63 -8.60 12.72
N SER A 88 13.66 -7.77 12.57
CA SER A 88 13.55 -6.36 12.95
C SER A 88 12.68 -5.59 11.95
N LEU A 89 11.94 -4.59 12.44
CA LEU A 89 11.18 -3.69 11.56
C LEU A 89 12.08 -3.02 10.52
N GLU A 90 13.33 -2.72 10.87
CA GLU A 90 14.30 -2.12 9.96
C GLU A 90 14.67 -3.05 8.79
N ASP A 91 14.76 -4.36 9.01
CA ASP A 91 15.01 -5.32 7.92
C ASP A 91 13.80 -5.47 7.00
N ILE A 92 12.58 -5.39 7.54
CA ILE A 92 11.35 -5.38 6.74
C ILE A 92 11.28 -4.08 5.91
N LYS A 93 11.62 -2.93 6.51
CA LYS A 93 11.68 -1.64 5.82
C LYS A 93 12.66 -1.65 4.64
N LYS A 94 13.79 -2.35 4.75
CA LYS A 94 14.72 -2.51 3.61
C LYS A 94 14.04 -3.21 2.43
N VAL A 95 13.25 -4.25 2.66
CA VAL A 95 12.51 -4.93 1.59
C VAL A 95 11.44 -4.02 1.00
N ALA A 96 10.73 -3.25 1.84
CA ALA A 96 9.76 -2.28 1.36
C ALA A 96 10.42 -1.20 0.48
N PHE A 97 11.56 -0.67 0.91
CA PHE A 97 12.38 0.26 0.13
C PHE A 97 12.82 -0.37 -1.20
N GLU A 98 13.43 -1.56 -1.17
CA GLU A 98 13.86 -2.30 -2.36
C GLU A 98 12.70 -2.51 -3.34
N TYR A 99 11.52 -2.89 -2.86
CA TYR A 99 10.31 -3.01 -3.68
C TYR A 99 9.96 -1.67 -4.36
N GLY A 100 10.02 -0.55 -3.63
CA GLY A 100 9.81 0.79 -4.19
C GLY A 100 10.77 1.11 -5.33
N THR A 101 12.04 0.73 -5.24
CA THR A 101 13.04 0.98 -6.30
C THR A 101 12.75 0.24 -7.61
N THR A 102 11.95 -0.83 -7.56
CA THR A 102 11.61 -1.64 -8.75
C THR A 102 10.66 -0.93 -9.70
N PHE A 103 9.94 0.10 -9.23
CA PHE A 103 9.00 0.86 -10.04
C PHE A 103 9.71 1.59 -11.18
N PRO A 104 9.06 1.76 -12.34
CA PRO A 104 9.66 2.44 -13.47
C PRO A 104 9.94 3.92 -13.14
N LYS A 105 10.70 4.58 -14.02
CA LYS A 105 10.87 6.02 -13.93
C LYS A 105 9.61 6.71 -14.49
N TYR A 106 9.07 7.65 -13.72
CA TYR A 106 7.94 8.50 -14.06
C TYR A 106 8.44 9.92 -14.38
N GLU A 107 7.65 10.67 -15.12
CA GLU A 107 7.89 12.09 -15.35
C GLU A 107 7.41 12.89 -14.14
N ILE A 108 8.35 13.28 -13.28
CA ILE A 108 8.06 14.10 -12.08
C ILE A 108 8.82 15.41 -12.24
N SER A 109 8.07 16.51 -12.38
CA SER A 109 8.59 17.87 -12.54
C SER A 109 8.27 18.78 -11.35
N SER A 110 7.26 18.41 -10.55
CA SER A 110 6.78 19.17 -9.40
C SER A 110 6.52 18.28 -8.17
N LEU A 111 6.33 18.90 -7.01
CA LEU A 111 5.88 18.18 -5.81
C LEU A 111 4.44 17.66 -5.96
N GLN A 112 3.62 18.37 -6.73
CA GLN A 112 2.26 17.96 -7.09
C GLN A 112 2.27 16.68 -7.95
N ASP A 113 3.17 16.59 -8.94
CA ASP A 113 3.32 15.37 -9.77
C ASP A 113 3.72 14.17 -8.89
N ALA A 114 4.61 14.41 -7.92
CA ALA A 114 5.01 13.39 -6.96
C ALA A 114 3.84 12.95 -6.07
N TYR A 115 3.01 13.89 -5.59
CA TYR A 115 1.80 13.59 -4.85
C TYR A 115 0.79 12.78 -5.68
N GLU A 116 0.56 13.17 -6.94
CA GLU A 116 -0.34 12.46 -7.86
C GLU A 116 0.14 11.03 -8.12
N LEU A 117 1.44 10.83 -8.30
CA LEU A 117 2.02 9.48 -8.40
C LEU A 117 1.73 8.64 -7.15
N LEU A 118 1.83 9.22 -5.95
CA LEU A 118 1.47 8.51 -4.72
C LEU A 118 -0.02 8.16 -4.69
N MET A 119 -0.88 9.04 -5.18
CA MET A 119 -2.32 8.77 -5.30
C MET A 119 -2.61 7.65 -6.29
N ASP A 120 -1.76 7.40 -7.29
CA ASP A 120 -1.92 6.29 -8.23
C ASP A 120 -1.37 4.96 -7.69
N ILE A 121 -0.35 5.00 -6.81
CA ILE A 121 0.35 3.80 -6.32
C ILE A 121 -0.21 3.29 -5.00
N LEU A 122 -0.56 4.20 -4.08
CA LEU A 122 -0.89 3.83 -2.70
C LEU A 122 -2.36 3.42 -2.56
N LEU A 123 -2.57 2.33 -1.82
CA LEU A 123 -3.88 1.79 -1.52
C LEU A 123 -4.44 2.44 -0.24
N ASP A 124 -4.90 3.68 -0.33
CA ASP A 124 -5.49 4.40 0.82
C ASP A 124 -6.99 4.10 1.05
N GLY A 125 -7.46 2.93 0.59
CA GLY A 125 -8.88 2.52 0.58
C GLY A 125 -9.59 2.77 -0.75
N LEU A 126 -10.89 2.46 -0.82
CA LEU A 126 -11.68 2.75 -2.01
C LEU A 126 -11.89 4.26 -2.15
N PRO A 127 -12.15 4.79 -3.36
CA PRO A 127 -12.29 6.23 -3.57
C PRO A 127 -13.36 6.92 -2.71
N CYS A 128 -14.36 6.16 -2.25
CA CYS A 128 -15.39 6.63 -1.32
C CYS A 128 -14.92 6.71 0.14
N ASP A 129 -13.88 5.96 0.51
CA ASP A 129 -13.31 5.91 1.85
C ASP A 129 -12.16 6.92 2.01
N VAL A 130 -11.51 7.26 0.89
CA VAL A 130 -10.37 8.16 0.85
C VAL A 130 -10.81 9.59 1.16
N SER A 131 -10.28 10.12 2.26
CA SER A 131 -10.28 11.55 2.55
C SER A 131 -8.83 11.98 2.68
N ILE A 132 -8.23 12.35 1.55
CA ILE A 132 -6.86 12.89 1.48
C ILE A 132 -6.93 14.32 0.95
N SER A 133 -6.16 15.24 1.53
CA SER A 133 -6.07 16.61 1.01
C SER A 133 -4.69 17.20 1.22
N VAL A 134 -4.21 17.92 0.20
CA VAL A 134 -3.06 18.82 0.34
C VAL A 134 -3.46 19.97 1.25
N ILE A 135 -2.69 20.19 2.32
CA ILE A 135 -2.92 21.27 3.29
C ILE A 135 -1.96 22.44 3.10
N ARG A 136 -0.80 22.19 2.49
CA ARG A 136 0.22 23.20 2.24
C ARG A 136 1.12 22.77 1.09
N GLU A 137 1.40 23.68 0.18
CA GLU A 137 2.39 23.51 -0.87
C GLU A 137 3.32 24.72 -0.90
N GLU A 138 4.61 24.47 -0.79
CA GLU A 138 5.69 25.44 -0.83
C GLU A 138 6.80 24.94 -1.77
N GLU A 139 7.78 25.80 -2.04
CA GLU A 139 8.88 25.52 -2.98
C GLU A 139 9.63 24.20 -2.72
N ASN A 140 9.76 23.82 -1.45
CA ASN A 140 10.55 22.66 -1.01
C ASN A 140 9.73 21.61 -0.24
N GLY A 141 8.41 21.77 -0.15
CA GLY A 141 7.58 20.87 0.65
C GLY A 141 6.11 20.89 0.25
N LEU A 142 5.51 19.71 0.14
CA LEU A 142 4.08 19.50 -0.01
C LEU A 142 3.60 18.64 1.15
N GLU A 143 2.76 19.22 2.00
CA GLU A 143 2.12 18.56 3.13
C GLU A 143 0.69 18.15 2.77
N PHE A 144 0.33 16.90 3.07
CA PHE A 144 -1.01 16.38 2.86
C PHE A 144 -1.46 15.50 4.02
N VAL A 145 -2.77 15.49 4.26
CA VAL A 145 -3.39 14.77 5.38
C VAL A 145 -4.23 13.63 4.85
N LEU A 146 -4.04 12.44 5.42
CA LEU A 146 -4.92 11.28 5.35
C LEU A 146 -5.88 11.34 6.54
N TYR A 147 -7.11 11.78 6.31
CA TYR A 147 -8.14 11.93 7.36
C TYR A 147 -8.76 10.61 7.79
N ASN A 148 -8.81 9.63 6.88
CA ASN A 148 -9.33 8.30 7.15
C ASN A 148 -8.25 7.25 6.86
N ASP A 149 -7.53 6.86 7.91
CA ASP A 149 -6.52 5.81 7.81
C ASP A 149 -7.18 4.44 7.90
N ILE A 150 -7.38 3.80 6.74
CA ILE A 150 -7.97 2.47 6.67
C ILE A 150 -7.04 1.39 7.22
N HIS A 151 -5.73 1.63 7.28
CA HIS A 151 -4.72 0.61 7.59
C HIS A 151 -4.73 0.25 9.07
N LYS A 152 -5.00 1.26 9.92
CA LYS A 152 -5.07 1.13 11.37
C LYS A 152 -5.95 -0.04 11.82
N GLN A 153 -7.11 -0.25 11.19
CA GLN A 153 -8.02 -1.32 11.61
C GLN A 153 -7.37 -2.70 11.47
N TYR A 154 -6.61 -2.95 10.40
CA TYR A 154 -6.01 -4.24 10.13
C TYR A 154 -4.79 -4.51 11.01
N PHE A 155 -3.98 -3.49 11.30
CA PHE A 155 -2.85 -3.62 12.24
C PHE A 155 -3.33 -3.84 13.68
N ASN A 156 -4.43 -3.20 14.07
CA ASN A 156 -5.04 -3.39 15.39
C ASN A 156 -5.58 -4.83 15.61
N GLU A 157 -6.04 -5.54 14.58
CA GLU A 157 -6.45 -6.96 14.68
C GLU A 157 -5.32 -7.86 15.19
N PHE A 158 -4.06 -7.41 15.08
CA PHE A 158 -2.86 -8.13 15.52
C PHE A 158 -2.11 -7.43 16.67
N ASP A 159 -2.80 -6.54 17.41
CA ASP A 159 -2.24 -5.74 18.50
C ASP A 159 -1.00 -4.91 18.09
N MET A 160 -0.96 -4.46 16.83
CA MET A 160 0.10 -3.58 16.31
C MET A 160 -0.38 -2.15 16.16
N GLU A 161 0.46 -1.20 16.56
CA GLU A 161 0.21 0.22 16.34
C GLU A 161 0.25 0.58 14.85
N ALA A 162 -0.62 1.50 14.42
CA ALA A 162 -0.68 1.97 13.02
C ALA A 162 0.64 2.59 12.53
N SER A 163 1.45 3.12 13.45
CA SER A 163 2.77 3.66 13.13
C SER A 163 3.68 2.65 12.44
N VAL A 164 3.54 1.34 12.74
CA VAL A 164 4.30 0.27 12.08
C VAL A 164 4.02 0.26 10.57
N TYR A 165 2.75 0.37 10.18
CA TYR A 165 2.37 0.48 8.78
C TYR A 165 2.98 1.74 8.14
N HIS A 166 2.87 2.88 8.81
CA HIS A 166 3.38 4.14 8.25
C HIS A 166 4.90 4.17 8.09
N GLU A 167 5.65 3.50 8.97
CA GLU A 167 7.11 3.32 8.80
C GLU A 167 7.45 2.46 7.58
N LEU A 168 6.67 1.41 7.32
CA LEU A 168 6.83 0.55 6.15
C LEU A 168 6.45 1.28 4.86
N ARG A 169 5.33 2.02 4.87
CA ARG A 169 4.92 2.90 3.78
C ARG A 169 5.99 3.96 3.50
N GLU A 170 6.55 4.58 4.54
CA GLU A 170 7.61 5.56 4.39
C GLU A 170 8.84 4.95 3.72
N ALA A 171 9.26 3.75 4.12
CA ALA A 171 10.36 3.05 3.47
C ALA A 171 10.06 2.73 2.00
N PHE A 172 8.88 2.19 1.70
CA PHE A 172 8.42 1.92 0.34
C PHE A 172 8.44 3.17 -0.55
N VAL A 173 7.82 4.25 -0.10
CA VAL A 173 7.74 5.50 -0.86
C VAL A 173 9.12 6.13 -1.05
N ASN A 174 10.00 6.07 -0.05
CA ASN A 174 11.38 6.56 -0.24
C ASN A 174 12.17 5.72 -1.24
N GLY A 175 11.89 4.42 -1.36
CA GLY A 175 12.43 3.58 -2.45
C GLY A 175 11.93 4.01 -3.82
N LEU A 176 10.62 4.29 -3.94
CA LEU A 176 10.03 4.86 -5.16
C LEU A 176 10.68 6.21 -5.52
N PHE A 177 10.96 7.04 -4.51
CA PHE A 177 11.49 8.39 -4.67
C PHE A 177 13.01 8.49 -4.86
N GLU A 178 13.74 7.38 -4.72
CA GLU A 178 15.20 7.34 -4.85
C GLU A 178 15.70 8.00 -6.15
N LYS A 179 14.92 7.91 -7.24
CA LYS A 179 15.25 8.41 -8.59
C LYS A 179 14.97 9.90 -8.81
N TYR A 180 14.34 10.60 -7.86
CA TYR A 180 13.81 11.96 -8.07
C TYR A 180 14.40 13.03 -7.13
N SER A 181 15.40 12.69 -6.31
CA SER A 181 15.88 13.58 -5.24
C SER A 181 14.74 14.10 -4.36
N LEU A 182 13.74 13.24 -4.11
CA LEU A 182 12.61 13.51 -3.26
C LEU A 182 12.68 12.64 -2.01
N LYS A 183 12.03 13.11 -0.95
CA LYS A 183 11.83 12.35 0.28
C LYS A 183 10.38 12.38 0.68
N TYR A 184 9.94 11.28 1.25
CA TYR A 184 8.65 11.15 1.88
C TYR A 184 8.85 10.95 3.38
N LYS A 185 8.02 11.61 4.18
CA LYS A 185 8.03 11.48 5.63
C LYS A 185 6.62 11.41 6.20
N ASN A 186 6.40 10.46 7.09
CA ASN A 186 5.29 10.45 8.02
C ASN A 186 5.60 11.40 9.19
N ILE A 187 4.96 12.58 9.23
CA ILE A 187 5.15 13.52 10.34
C ILE A 187 4.41 13.00 11.58
N ILE A 188 3.15 12.63 11.38
CA ILE A 188 2.26 11.91 12.29
C ILE A 188 1.37 11.01 11.45
N ASP A 189 0.68 10.04 12.05
CA ASP A 189 -0.13 9.02 11.35
C ASP A 189 -1.10 9.57 10.30
N SER A 190 -1.59 10.80 10.43
CA SER A 190 -2.41 11.46 9.40
C SER A 190 -1.64 12.41 8.48
N ASN A 191 -0.60 13.12 8.94
CA ASN A 191 0.09 14.16 8.16
C ASN A 191 1.38 13.66 7.50
N LYS A 192 1.48 13.86 6.19
CA LYS A 192 2.58 13.40 5.34
C LYS A 192 3.26 14.59 4.68
N LEU A 193 4.55 14.46 4.43
CA LEU A 193 5.36 15.47 3.75
C LEU A 193 6.13 14.84 2.60
N ILE A 194 6.04 15.46 1.43
CA ILE A 194 6.97 15.26 0.32
C ILE A 194 7.91 16.47 0.29
N SER A 195 9.22 16.24 0.29
CA SER A 195 10.21 17.32 0.22
C SER A 195 11.31 17.05 -0.81
N ARG A 196 11.99 18.11 -1.22
CA ARG A 196 13.25 18.06 -1.98
C ARG A 196 14.46 17.91 -1.06
#